data_AF-A0A1V2RF58-F1
#
_entry.id   AF-A0A1V2RF58-F1
#
_cell.length_a   1.000
_cell.length_b   1.000
_cell.length_c   1.000
_cell.angle_alpha   90.00
_cell.angle_beta   90.00
_cell.angle_gamma   90.00
#
_symmetry.space_group_name_H-M   'P 1'
#
loop_
_entity.id
_entity.type
_entity.pdbx_description
1 polymer ?
#
loop_
_entity_poly.entity_id
_entity_poly.type
_entity_poly.pdbx_seq_one_letter_code
_entity_poly.pdbx_strand_id
1 'polypeptide(L)'
;MYDGADLSVNSEELGPVESAARELYELLPSKGLAAEPESQDTGAGLARHGIASGTALTGLTETWRTRITSLQNDCARISGHLDGTIVSHSDLEHRIGNDLRAVQPNYALLAAEGIGPASLEREA
;
A
#
# COMPACT_ATOMS: atom_id res chain seq x y z
N MET A 1 27.40 -2.79 -17.18
CA MET A 1 26.90 -3.35 -15.92
C MET A 1 25.42 -3.09 -15.93
N TYR A 2 24.61 -4.10 -16.22
CA TYR A 2 23.16 -3.97 -16.27
C TYR A 2 22.71 -3.88 -14.82
N ASP A 3 22.47 -2.66 -14.35
CA ASP A 3 21.81 -2.41 -13.06
C ASP A 3 20.32 -2.71 -13.26
N GLY A 4 20.03 -3.99 -13.54
CA GLY A 4 18.68 -4.49 -13.61
C GLY A 4 18.17 -4.41 -12.19
N ALA A 5 17.31 -3.41 -11.93
CA ALA A 5 16.57 -3.35 -10.69
C ALA A 5 16.04 -4.76 -10.39
N ASP A 6 16.44 -5.30 -9.25
CA ASP A 6 15.85 -6.53 -8.75
C ASP A 6 14.36 -6.23 -8.58
N LEU A 7 13.53 -6.70 -9.52
CA LEU A 7 12.07 -6.51 -9.51
C LEU A 7 11.40 -7.41 -8.47
N SER A 8 12.14 -7.83 -7.45
CA SER A 8 11.61 -8.61 -6.35
C SER A 8 10.82 -7.69 -5.42
N VAL A 9 9.57 -8.07 -5.15
CA VAL A 9 8.78 -7.44 -4.09
C VAL A 9 8.93 -8.28 -2.83
N ASN A 10 9.46 -7.66 -1.77
CA ASN A 10 9.55 -8.29 -0.47
C ASN A 10 8.23 -8.12 0.32
N SER A 11 7.39 -9.14 0.30
CA SER A 11 6.11 -9.14 1.05
C SER A 11 6.30 -9.09 2.57
N GLU A 12 7.43 -9.56 3.10
CA GLU A 12 7.75 -9.47 4.54
C GLU A 12 8.02 -8.03 4.97
N GLU A 13 8.47 -7.16 4.06
CA GLU A 13 8.69 -5.74 4.32
C GLU A 13 7.44 -4.91 4.07
N LEU A 14 6.68 -5.20 3.01
CA LEU A 14 5.47 -4.44 2.66
C LEU A 14 4.24 -4.82 3.50
N GLY A 15 4.13 -6.08 3.91
CA GLY A 15 3.00 -6.58 4.71
C GLY A 15 2.79 -5.82 6.03
N PRO A 16 3.86 -5.56 6.82
CA PRO A 16 3.74 -4.74 8.03
C PRO A 16 3.24 -3.31 7.76
N VAL A 17 3.67 -2.69 6.67
CA VAL A 17 3.24 -1.32 6.30
C VAL A 17 1.77 -1.32 5.87
N GLU A 18 1.36 -2.30 5.08
CA GLU A 18 -0.03 -2.51 4.66
C GLU A 18 -0.94 -2.68 5.88
N SER A 19 -0.56 -3.56 6.81
CA SER A 19 -1.30 -3.82 8.05
C SER A 19 -1.40 -2.57 8.92
N ALA A 20 -0.31 -1.83 9.11
CA ALA A 20 -0.33 -0.59 9.89
C ALA A 20 -1.22 0.49 9.25
N ALA A 21 -1.19 0.63 7.92
CA ALA A 21 -2.08 1.55 7.21
C ALA A 21 -3.55 1.15 7.39
N ARG A 22 -3.85 -0.15 7.34
CA ARG A 22 -5.21 -0.66 7.55
C ARG A 22 -5.70 -0.46 8.99
N GLU A 23 -4.85 -0.69 9.98
CA GLU A 23 -5.17 -0.40 11.38
C GLU A 23 -5.48 1.08 11.59
N LEU A 24 -4.66 1.98 11.02
CA LEU A 24 -4.93 3.42 11.10
C LEU A 24 -6.25 3.79 10.42
N TYR A 25 -6.55 3.23 9.25
CA TYR A 25 -7.83 3.43 8.57
C TYR A 25 -9.04 3.08 9.45
N GLU A 26 -8.95 1.99 10.21
CA GLU A 26 -10.02 1.53 11.11
C GLU A 26 -10.13 2.37 12.39
N LEU A 27 -9.00 2.76 12.97
CA LEU A 27 -8.97 3.44 14.27
C LEU A 27 -9.18 4.95 14.19
N LEU A 28 -8.77 5.61 13.11
CA LEU A 28 -8.79 7.07 12.97
C LEU A 28 -10.17 7.71 13.23
N PRO A 29 -11.31 7.18 12.75
CA PRO A 29 -12.62 7.75 13.06
C PRO A 29 -12.93 7.73 14.56
N SER A 30 -12.72 6.60 15.22
CA SER A 30 -13.13 6.44 16.63
C SER A 30 -12.16 7.12 17.59
N LYS A 31 -10.85 7.08 17.29
CA LYS A 31 -9.81 7.64 18.16
C LYS A 31 -9.46 9.09 17.81
N GLY A 32 -9.38 9.40 16.52
CA GLY A 32 -9.06 10.74 16.04
C GLY A 32 -10.18 11.75 16.27
N LEU A 33 -11.45 11.32 16.28
CA LEU A 33 -12.60 12.21 16.47
C LEU A 33 -13.23 12.11 17.87
N ALA A 34 -12.59 11.41 18.82
CA ALA A 34 -13.17 11.17 20.14
C ALA A 34 -13.57 12.47 20.89
N ALA A 35 -12.79 13.54 20.73
CA ALA A 35 -13.03 14.82 21.37
C ALA A 35 -13.91 15.78 20.54
N GLU A 36 -14.31 15.40 19.32
CA GLU A 36 -15.08 16.28 18.43
C GLU A 36 -16.39 16.76 19.06
N PRO A 37 -17.26 15.89 19.62
CA PRO A 37 -18.55 16.34 20.16
C PRO A 37 -18.40 17.35 21.28
N GLU A 38 -17.51 17.07 22.24
CA GLU A 38 -17.26 17.96 23.39
C GLU A 38 -16.61 19.29 22.96
N SER A 39 -15.73 19.25 21.96
CA SER A 39 -15.07 20.45 21.44
C SER A 39 -16.06 21.33 20.67
N GLN A 40 -16.99 20.74 19.91
CA GLN A 40 -18.06 21.47 19.23
C GLN A 40 -19.02 22.12 20.24
N ASP A 41 -19.47 21.37 21.23
CA ASP A 41 -20.40 21.87 22.26
C ASP A 41 -19.77 22.99 23.09
N THR A 42 -18.51 22.82 23.48
CA THR A 42 -17.74 23.83 24.22
C THR A 42 -17.52 25.07 23.37
N GLY A 43 -17.12 24.92 22.10
CA GLY A 43 -16.93 26.04 21.18
C GLY A 43 -18.21 26.85 20.99
N ALA A 44 -19.33 26.18 20.77
CA ALA A 44 -20.65 26.80 20.66
C ALA A 44 -21.08 27.49 21.96
N GLY A 45 -20.83 26.86 23.11
CA GLY A 45 -21.11 27.44 24.43
C GLY A 45 -20.34 28.74 24.66
N LEU A 46 -19.02 28.71 24.47
CA LEU A 46 -18.15 29.89 24.62
C LEU A 46 -18.58 31.02 23.66
N ALA A 47 -18.89 30.70 22.41
CA ALA A 47 -19.35 31.68 21.43
C ALA A 47 -20.67 32.34 21.84
N ARG A 48 -21.64 31.56 22.36
CA ARG A 48 -22.92 32.10 22.89
C ARG A 48 -22.71 33.08 24.04
N HIS A 49 -21.64 32.91 24.82
CA HIS A 49 -21.28 33.83 25.91
C HIS A 49 -20.36 34.99 25.48
N GLY A 50 -20.15 35.18 24.17
CA GLY A 50 -19.33 36.28 23.64
C GLY A 50 -17.82 36.07 23.83
N ILE A 51 -17.38 34.84 24.16
CA ILE A 51 -15.98 34.50 24.31
C ILE A 51 -15.42 34.15 22.92
N ALA A 52 -14.53 35.00 22.41
CA ALA A 52 -14.00 34.92 21.04
C ALA A 52 -13.33 33.57 20.71
N SER A 53 -12.74 32.89 21.70
CA SER A 53 -12.12 31.57 21.49
C SER A 53 -13.14 30.48 21.14
N GLY A 54 -14.43 30.67 21.39
CA GLY A 54 -15.47 29.70 21.05
C GLY A 54 -15.57 29.43 19.55
N THR A 55 -15.66 30.48 18.73
CA THR A 55 -15.69 30.35 17.26
C THR A 55 -14.39 29.75 16.73
N ALA A 56 -13.25 30.11 17.33
CA ALA A 56 -11.95 29.55 16.96
C ALA A 56 -11.88 28.03 17.27
N LEU A 57 -12.40 27.59 18.41
CA LEU A 57 -12.43 26.17 18.79
C LEU A 57 -13.33 25.35 17.85
N THR A 58 -14.51 25.87 17.50
CA THR A 58 -15.38 25.25 16.49
C THR A 58 -14.66 25.09 15.15
N GLY A 59 -14.00 26.14 14.66
CA GLY A 59 -13.24 26.09 13.39
C GLY A 59 -12.04 25.14 13.44
N LEU A 60 -11.33 25.08 14.58
CA LEU A 60 -10.24 24.13 14.80
C LEU A 60 -10.77 22.69 14.75
N THR A 61 -11.88 22.42 15.41
CA THR A 61 -12.50 21.09 15.46
C THR A 61 -12.91 20.62 14.05
N GLU A 62 -13.51 21.51 13.26
CA GLU A 62 -13.86 21.25 11.85
C GLU A 62 -12.64 20.91 10.99
N THR A 63 -11.58 21.71 11.14
CA THR A 63 -10.32 21.51 10.42
C THR A 63 -9.70 20.18 10.80
N TRP A 64 -9.67 19.85 12.09
CA TRP A 64 -9.17 18.59 12.61
C TRP A 64 -9.92 17.39 12.03
N ARG A 65 -11.27 17.43 12.02
CA ARG A 65 -12.08 16.38 11.40
C ARG A 65 -11.68 16.16 9.93
N THR A 66 -11.54 17.24 9.17
CA THR A 66 -11.14 17.16 7.76
C THR A 66 -9.76 16.50 7.59
N ARG A 67 -8.79 16.81 8.47
CA ARG A 67 -7.46 16.16 8.45
C ARG A 67 -7.53 14.69 8.79
N ILE A 68 -8.31 14.31 9.80
CA ILE A 68 -8.49 12.90 10.19
C ILE A 68 -9.15 12.11 9.05
N THR A 69 -10.20 12.64 8.42
CA THR A 69 -10.85 12.00 7.27
C THR A 69 -9.91 11.89 6.07
N SER A 70 -9.10 12.92 5.78
CA SER A 70 -8.11 12.85 4.70
C SER A 70 -7.09 11.75 4.96
N LEU A 71 -6.50 11.74 6.17
CA LEU A 71 -5.52 10.73 6.56
C LEU A 71 -6.11 9.32 6.51
N GLN A 72 -7.34 9.14 6.98
CA GLN A 72 -8.05 7.87 6.88
C GLN A 72 -8.15 7.38 5.43
N ASN A 73 -8.56 8.25 4.50
CA ASN A 73 -8.68 7.90 3.09
C ASN A 73 -7.32 7.56 2.46
N ASP A 74 -6.26 8.28 2.85
CA ASP A 74 -4.91 8.01 2.38
C ASP A 74 -4.40 6.67 2.92
N CYS A 75 -4.67 6.34 4.18
CA CYS A 75 -4.39 5.02 4.77
C CYS A 75 -5.10 3.89 4.01
N ALA A 76 -6.39 4.06 3.68
CA ALA A 76 -7.14 3.07 2.88
C ALA A 76 -6.54 2.86 1.49
N ARG A 77 -6.09 3.96 0.84
CA ARG A 77 -5.43 3.90 -0.46
C ARG A 77 -4.10 3.17 -0.39
N ILE A 78 -3.27 3.49 0.61
CA ILE A 78 -1.96 2.87 0.81
C ILE A 78 -2.14 1.37 1.05
N SER A 79 -3.00 0.97 1.98
CA SER A 79 -3.22 -0.45 2.27
C SER A 79 -3.72 -1.21 1.04
N GLY A 80 -4.70 -0.65 0.31
CA GLY A 80 -5.21 -1.26 -0.91
C GLY A 80 -4.17 -1.37 -2.03
N HIS A 81 -3.31 -0.35 -2.20
CA HIS A 81 -2.22 -0.40 -3.19
C HIS A 81 -1.16 -1.45 -2.84
N LEU A 82 -0.78 -1.56 -1.57
CA LEU A 82 0.22 -2.53 -1.12
C LEU A 82 -0.30 -3.95 -1.20
N ASP A 83 -1.54 -4.20 -0.77
CA ASP A 83 -2.21 -5.50 -0.94
C ASP A 83 -2.23 -5.93 -2.41
N GLY A 84 -2.68 -5.05 -3.31
CA GLY A 84 -2.68 -5.31 -4.74
C GLY A 84 -1.28 -5.57 -5.31
N THR A 85 -0.25 -4.86 -4.83
CA THR A 85 1.14 -5.06 -5.27
C THR A 85 1.66 -6.43 -4.84
N ILE A 86 1.43 -6.82 -3.58
CA ILE A 86 1.84 -8.12 -3.02
C ILE A 86 1.15 -9.26 -3.77
N VAL A 87 -0.17 -9.17 -3.96
CA VAL A 87 -0.96 -10.19 -4.68
C VAL A 87 -0.50 -10.31 -6.12
N SER A 88 -0.38 -9.20 -6.85
CA SER A 88 0.02 -9.23 -8.26
C SER A 88 1.42 -9.77 -8.47
N HIS A 89 2.39 -9.47 -7.59
CA HIS A 89 3.74 -10.01 -7.71
C HIS A 89 3.78 -11.49 -7.37
N SER A 90 3.07 -11.93 -6.32
CA SER A 90 2.93 -13.35 -6.00
C SER A 90 2.37 -14.15 -7.19
N ASP A 91 1.30 -13.67 -7.82
CA ASP A 91 0.70 -14.32 -8.99
C ASP A 91 1.66 -14.38 -10.19
N LEU A 92 2.42 -13.30 -10.40
CA LEU A 92 3.42 -13.22 -11.46
C LEU A 92 4.55 -14.24 -11.23
N GLU A 93 5.09 -14.33 -10.02
CA GLU A 93 6.13 -15.30 -9.64
C GLU A 93 5.66 -16.74 -9.82
N HIS A 94 4.43 -17.05 -9.41
CA HIS A 94 3.85 -18.38 -9.63
C HIS A 94 3.74 -18.71 -11.13
N ARG A 95 3.27 -17.75 -11.94
CA ARG A 95 3.15 -17.94 -13.40
C ARG A 95 4.50 -18.16 -14.04
N ILE A 96 5.50 -17.30 -13.76
CA ILE A 96 6.86 -17.44 -14.28
C ILE A 96 7.47 -18.77 -13.86
N GLY A 97 7.31 -19.18 -12.59
CA GLY A 97 7.81 -20.46 -12.10
C GLY A 97 7.18 -21.66 -12.83
N ASN A 98 5.88 -21.58 -13.14
CA ASN A 98 5.20 -22.62 -13.91
C ASN A 98 5.66 -22.66 -15.38
N ASP A 99 5.76 -21.50 -16.02
CA ASP A 99 6.25 -21.39 -17.40
C ASP A 99 7.69 -21.91 -17.51
N LEU A 100 8.56 -21.57 -16.56
CA LEU A 100 9.94 -22.04 -16.53
C LEU A 100 10.02 -23.57 -16.39
N ARG A 101 9.20 -24.16 -15.49
CA ARG A 101 9.11 -25.63 -15.33
C ARG A 101 8.58 -26.31 -16.60
N ALA A 102 7.67 -25.67 -17.32
CA ALA A 102 7.14 -26.22 -18.57
C ALA A 102 8.20 -26.26 -19.69
N VAL A 103 9.16 -25.33 -19.70
CA VAL A 103 10.21 -25.26 -20.73
C VAL A 103 11.49 -26.04 -20.35
N GLN A 104 11.78 -26.24 -19.06
CA GLN A 104 12.95 -27.01 -18.59
C GLN A 104 13.17 -28.39 -19.26
N PRO A 105 12.14 -29.21 -19.52
CA PRO A 105 12.29 -30.49 -20.23
C PRO A 105 12.83 -30.31 -21.65
N ASN A 106 12.43 -29.25 -22.35
CA ASN A 106 12.93 -28.96 -23.70
C ASN A 106 14.42 -28.57 -23.67
N TYR A 107 14.87 -27.82 -22.66
CA TYR A 107 16.30 -27.54 -22.49
C TYR A 107 17.12 -28.81 -22.19
N ALA A 108 16.60 -29.71 -21.35
CA ALA A 108 17.25 -30.98 -21.07
C ALA A 108 17.34 -31.87 -22.32
N LEU A 109 16.30 -31.88 -23.16
CA LEU A 109 16.27 -32.61 -24.42
C LEU A 109 17.25 -32.03 -25.46
N LEU A 110 17.27 -30.70 -25.62
CA LEU A 110 18.20 -30.01 -26.53
C LEU A 110 19.67 -30.21 -26.10
N ALA A 111 19.95 -30.20 -24.79
CA ALA A 111 21.26 -30.49 -24.26
C ALA A 111 21.68 -31.96 -24.49
N ALA A 112 20.75 -32.91 -24.40
CA ALA A 112 20.99 -34.32 -24.72
C ALA A 112 21.24 -34.55 -26.22
N GLU A 113 20.63 -33.76 -27.09
CA GLU A 113 20.86 -33.73 -28.55
C GLU A 113 22.11 -32.93 -28.96
N GLY A 114 22.89 -32.41 -27.99
CA GLY A 114 24.12 -31.65 -28.25
C GLY A 114 23.93 -30.23 -28.77
N ILE A 115 22.70 -29.71 -28.76
CA ILE A 115 22.36 -28.36 -29.19
C ILE A 115 22.47 -27.43 -27.98
N GLY A 116 23.64 -26.78 -27.84
CA GLY A 116 23.90 -25.79 -26.79
C GLY A 116 23.55 -24.36 -27.21
N PRO A 117 23.53 -23.39 -26.27
CA PRO A 117 23.23 -21.98 -26.58
C PRO A 117 24.18 -21.37 -27.63
N ALA A 118 25.43 -21.86 -27.72
CA ALA A 118 26.40 -21.43 -28.73
C ALA A 118 26.09 -21.87 -30.18
N SER A 119 25.17 -22.84 -30.37
CA SER A 119 24.73 -23.28 -31.71
C SER A 119 23.64 -22.38 -32.30
N LEU A 120 22.96 -21.60 -31.47
CA LEU A 120 21.86 -20.71 -31.91
C LEU A 120 22.37 -19.32 -32.35
N GLU A 121 23.62 -18.97 -32.04
CA GLU A 121 24.23 -17.68 -32.46
C GLU A 121 24.90 -17.73 -33.84
N ARG A 122 24.88 -18.87 -34.54
CA ARG A 122 25.57 -19.03 -35.85
C ARG A 122 24.70 -18.88 -37.10
N GLU A 123 23.40 -18.58 -36.97
CA GLU A 123 22.49 -18.35 -38.11
C GLU A 123 21.80 -16.98 -38.08
N ALA A 124 22.59 -15.91 -37.91
CA ALA A 124 22.21 -14.54 -38.30
C ALA A 124 23.28 -13.97 -39.25
#